data_AF-A0A538RB77-F1
#
_entry.id   AF-A0A538RB77-F1
#
_cell.length_a   1.000
_cell.length_b   1.000
_cell.length_c   1.000
_cell.angle_alpha   90.00
_cell.angle_beta   90.00
_cell.angle_gamma   90.00
#
_symmetry.space_group_name_H-M   'P 1'
#
loop_
_entity.id
_entity.type
_entity.pdbx_description
1 polymer ?
#
loop_
_entity_poly.entity_id
_entity_poly.type
_entity_poly.pdbx_seq_one_letter_code
_entity_poly.pdbx_strand_id
1 'polypeptide(L)'
;MALFGTSHELWPQMAPESMPSILTEFCYDVLAQLQRRIEVQDWAQFEMRRICHMVTPSLLLTGFGVPNSTNGEIRVILTLTPLPSAPYAAADLRHLHAVADVYAPFSGAIS
;
A
#
# COMPACT_ATOMS: atom_id res chain seq x y z
N MET A 1 -14.05 -15.94 12.27
CA MET A 1 -12.96 -16.78 11.72
C MET A 1 -12.43 -16.08 10.47
N ALA A 2 -11.14 -15.73 10.42
CA ALA A 2 -10.57 -15.07 9.24
C ALA A 2 -10.50 -16.10 8.11
N LEU A 3 -11.26 -15.87 7.04
CA LEU A 3 -11.23 -16.69 5.84
C LEU A 3 -9.91 -16.42 5.11
N PHE A 4 -8.91 -17.29 5.31
CA PHE A 4 -7.83 -17.45 4.33
C PHE A 4 -8.50 -18.00 3.06
N GLY A 5 -8.83 -17.16 2.07
CA GLY A 5 -9.56 -17.71 0.92
C GLY A 5 -9.89 -16.82 -0.27
N THR A 6 -9.94 -15.50 -0.17
CA THR A 6 -10.36 -14.67 -1.34
C THR A 6 -9.21 -14.02 -2.09
N SER A 7 -8.00 -13.96 -1.52
CA SER A 7 -6.86 -13.36 -2.21
C SER A 7 -6.42 -14.13 -3.46
N HIS A 8 -6.71 -15.43 -3.55
CA HIS A 8 -6.45 -16.22 -4.76
C HIS A 8 -7.26 -15.71 -5.96
N GLU A 9 -8.48 -15.20 -5.75
CA GLU A 9 -9.32 -14.62 -6.81
C GLU A 9 -8.63 -13.45 -7.51
N LEU A 10 -7.65 -12.81 -6.84
CA LEU A 10 -6.86 -11.73 -7.40
C LEU A 10 -5.79 -12.22 -8.40
N TRP A 11 -5.41 -13.49 -8.34
CA TRP A 11 -4.50 -14.16 -9.30
C TRP A 11 -5.24 -15.23 -10.12
N PRO A 12 -6.15 -14.82 -11.04
CA PRO A 12 -7.03 -15.74 -11.76
C PRO A 12 -6.29 -16.74 -12.67
N GLN A 13 -5.03 -16.48 -12.98
CA GLN A 13 -4.20 -17.34 -13.85
C GLN A 13 -3.33 -18.34 -13.08
N MET A 14 -3.35 -18.32 -11.75
CA MET A 14 -2.56 -19.22 -10.91
C MET A 14 -3.44 -20.33 -10.34
N ALA A 15 -2.89 -21.54 -10.18
CA ALA A 15 -3.61 -22.59 -9.45
C ALA A 15 -3.77 -22.18 -7.96
N PRO A 16 -4.84 -22.58 -7.27
CA PRO A 16 -5.09 -22.22 -5.86
C PRO A 16 -3.93 -22.50 -4.91
N GLU A 17 -3.21 -23.59 -5.18
CA GLU A 17 -2.06 -24.03 -4.38
C GLU A 17 -0.76 -23.26 -4.70
N SER A 18 -0.77 -22.43 -5.74
CA SER A 18 0.44 -21.75 -6.23
C SER A 18 0.68 -20.45 -5.47
N MET A 19 1.92 -20.27 -5.00
CA MET A 19 2.37 -19.02 -4.40
C MET A 19 2.90 -18.07 -5.50
N PRO A 20 2.36 -16.85 -5.65
CA PRO A 20 2.92 -15.85 -6.55
C PRO A 20 4.38 -15.52 -6.19
N SER A 21 5.29 -15.56 -7.18
CA SER A 21 6.72 -15.33 -6.93
C SER A 21 7.00 -13.99 -6.27
N ILE A 22 6.21 -12.96 -6.61
CA ILE A 22 6.30 -11.63 -6.01
C ILE A 22 6.12 -11.65 -4.49
N LEU A 23 5.30 -12.55 -3.94
CA LEU A 23 5.13 -12.70 -2.49
C LEU A 23 6.35 -13.35 -1.86
N THR A 24 6.92 -14.37 -2.51
CA THR A 24 8.15 -15.02 -2.04
C THR A 24 9.33 -14.06 -2.09
N GLU A 25 9.51 -13.32 -3.19
CA GLU A 25 10.57 -12.31 -3.35
C GLU A 25 10.46 -11.21 -2.30
N PHE A 26 9.25 -10.68 -2.09
CA PHE A 26 9.02 -9.66 -1.07
C PHE A 26 9.26 -10.19 0.35
N CYS A 27 8.93 -11.46 0.63
CA CYS A 27 9.26 -12.10 1.89
C CYS A 27 10.77 -12.16 2.13
N TYR A 28 11.54 -12.58 1.12
CA TYR A 28 13.00 -12.62 1.19
C TYR A 28 13.59 -11.23 1.42
N ASP A 29 13.06 -10.20 0.77
CA ASP A 29 13.49 -8.81 0.98
C ASP A 29 13.30 -8.36 2.44
N VAL A 30 12.14 -8.66 3.03
CA VAL A 30 11.84 -8.34 4.44
C VAL A 30 12.77 -9.11 5.37
N LEU A 31 12.96 -10.41 5.12
CA LEU A 31 13.84 -11.25 5.94
C LEU A 31 15.29 -10.76 5.89
N ALA A 32 15.81 -10.42 4.71
CA ALA A 32 17.17 -9.91 4.54
C ALA A 32 17.40 -8.59 5.28
N GLN A 33 16.42 -7.69 5.26
CA GLN A 33 16.49 -6.43 6.03
C GLN A 33 16.45 -6.69 7.54
N LEU A 34 15.65 -7.65 7.97
CA LEU A 34 15.55 -8.04 9.38
C LEU A 34 16.84 -8.66 9.89
N GLN A 35 17.47 -9.55 9.12
CA GLN A 35 18.78 -10.12 9.43
C GLN A 35 19.86 -9.03 9.56
N ARG A 36 19.94 -8.11 8.58
CA ARG A 36 20.89 -7.00 8.63
C ARG A 36 20.73 -6.13 9.88
N ARG A 37 19.48 -5.87 10.30
CA ARG A 37 19.21 -5.09 11.53
C ARG A 37 19.67 -5.83 12.78
N ILE A 38 19.43 -7.12 12.86
CA ILE A 38 19.88 -7.96 13.99
C ILE A 38 21.40 -7.99 14.08
N GLU A 39 22.11 -8.07 12.94
CA GLU A 39 23.58 -8.03 12.90
C GLU A 39 24.14 -6.75 13.54
N VAL A 40 23.46 -5.62 13.38
CA VAL A 40 23.83 -4.34 14.00
C VAL A 40 23.14 -4.10 15.35
N GLN A 41 22.53 -5.13 15.93
CA GLN A 41 21.76 -5.09 17.19
C GLN A 41 20.63 -4.05 17.20
N ASP A 42 20.09 -3.73 16.02
CA ASP A 42 18.88 -2.94 15.88
C ASP A 42 17.65 -3.84 16.05
N TRP A 43 17.06 -3.77 17.23
CA TRP A 43 15.85 -4.52 17.61
C TRP A 43 14.56 -3.74 17.33
N ALA A 44 14.62 -2.65 16.58
CA ALA A 44 13.43 -1.93 16.18
C ALA A 44 12.62 -2.72 15.14
N GLN A 45 11.30 -2.69 15.30
CA GLN A 45 10.38 -3.17 14.28
C GLN A 45 10.45 -2.25 13.06
N PHE A 46 10.23 -2.80 11.87
CA PHE A 46 10.18 -2.01 10.65
C PHE A 46 9.11 -2.50 9.68
N GLU A 47 8.75 -1.62 8.77
CA GLU A 47 7.79 -1.85 7.69
C GLU A 47 8.48 -1.66 6.33
N MET A 48 8.16 -2.54 5.38
CA MET A 48 8.46 -2.39 3.97
C MET A 48 7.15 -2.45 3.18
N ARG A 49 7.09 -1.71 2.06
CA ARG A 49 5.90 -1.64 1.20
C ARG A 49 6.28 -1.84 -0.26
N ARG A 50 5.46 -2.57 -1.00
CA ARG A 50 5.57 -2.74 -2.45
C ARG A 50 4.18 -2.79 -3.07
N ILE A 51 4.02 -2.21 -4.26
CA ILE A 51 2.77 -2.31 -5.02
C ILE A 51 2.93 -3.44 -6.06
N CYS A 52 1.97 -4.34 -6.11
CA CYS A 52 1.85 -5.43 -7.09
C CYS A 52 0.77 -5.08 -8.11
N HIS A 53 1.19 -4.83 -9.35
CA HIS A 53 0.31 -4.52 -10.48
C HIS A 53 -0.08 -5.76 -11.30
N MET A 54 0.36 -6.95 -10.92
CA MET A 54 0.09 -8.21 -11.64
C MET A 54 -1.35 -8.73 -11.45
N VAL A 55 -2.13 -8.03 -10.63
CA VAL A 55 -3.49 -8.39 -10.24
C VAL A 55 -4.40 -7.17 -10.32
N THR A 56 -5.70 -7.40 -10.50
CA THR A 56 -6.71 -6.34 -10.55
C THR A 56 -7.79 -6.62 -9.50
N PRO A 57 -8.05 -5.69 -8.56
CA PRO A 57 -7.30 -4.46 -8.32
C PRO A 57 -5.84 -4.71 -7.91
N SER A 58 -4.94 -3.73 -8.14
CA SER A 58 -3.55 -3.84 -7.68
C SER A 58 -3.48 -4.06 -6.17
N LEU A 59 -2.43 -4.71 -5.68
CA LEU A 59 -2.26 -4.99 -4.26
C LEU A 59 -1.14 -4.16 -3.66
N LEU A 60 -1.37 -3.60 -2.47
CA LEU A 60 -0.32 -3.16 -1.57
C LEU A 60 0.15 -4.34 -0.74
N LEU A 61 1.39 -4.75 -0.97
CA LEU A 61 2.13 -5.69 -0.15
C LEU A 61 2.81 -4.90 0.98
N THR A 62 2.53 -5.26 2.22
CA THR A 62 3.20 -4.67 3.39
C THR A 62 3.85 -5.79 4.19
N GLY A 63 5.14 -5.62 4.47
CA GLY A 63 5.95 -6.60 5.18
C GLY A 63 6.52 -6.00 6.44
N PHE A 64 6.34 -6.69 7.56
CA PHE A 64 6.83 -6.26 8.86
C PHE A 64 7.92 -7.20 9.34
N GLY A 65 9.06 -6.64 9.72
CA GLY A 65 10.09 -7.36 10.46
C GLY A 65 9.94 -7.07 11.95
N VAL A 66 9.70 -8.10 12.75
CA VAL A 66 9.51 -8.01 14.20
C VAL A 66 10.58 -8.85 14.89
N PRO A 67 11.73 -8.26 15.21
CA PRO A 67 12.77 -8.94 15.98
C PRO A 67 12.38 -9.00 17.47
N ASN A 68 12.78 -10.06 18.16
CA ASN A 68 12.59 -10.21 19.60
C ASN A 68 13.95 -10.37 20.31
N SER A 69 14.36 -9.33 21.05
CA SER A 69 15.63 -9.31 21.79
C SER A 69 15.67 -10.27 22.98
N THR A 70 14.51 -10.71 23.48
CA THR A 70 14.43 -11.49 24.73
C THR A 70 14.77 -12.97 24.51
N ASN A 71 14.37 -13.52 23.36
CA ASN A 71 14.56 -14.94 23.03
C ASN A 71 15.25 -15.17 21.67
N GLY A 72 15.63 -14.10 20.96
CA GLY A 72 16.24 -14.17 19.63
C GLY A 72 15.27 -14.63 18.54
N GLU A 73 13.96 -14.71 18.81
CA GLU A 73 12.97 -15.03 17.78
C GLU A 73 12.86 -13.89 16.77
N ILE A 74 12.60 -14.30 15.54
CA ILE A 74 12.45 -13.40 14.40
C ILE A 74 11.09 -13.70 13.78
N ARG A 75 10.25 -12.68 13.62
CA ARG A 75 8.94 -12.82 12.97
C ARG A 75 8.86 -11.93 11.75
N VAL A 76 8.36 -12.50 10.66
CA VAL A 76 7.99 -11.77 9.45
C VAL A 76 6.49 -11.86 9.29
N ILE A 77 5.83 -10.73 9.09
CA ILE A 77 4.38 -10.66 8.86
C ILE A 77 4.17 -10.00 7.50
N LEU A 78 3.41 -10.65 6.63
CA LEU A 78 3.04 -10.10 5.32
C LEU A 78 1.53 -9.87 5.28
N THR A 79 1.13 -8.70 4.81
CA THR A 79 -0.27 -8.35 4.57
C THR A 79 -0.46 -7.92 3.12
N LEU A 80 -1.57 -8.34 2.53
CA LEU A 80 -1.96 -8.00 1.16
C LEU A 80 -3.24 -7.17 1.24
N THR A 81 -3.19 -5.93 0.76
CA THR A 81 -4.34 -5.02 0.78
C THR A 81 -4.69 -4.59 -0.64
N PRO A 82 -5.91 -4.86 -1.13
CA PRO A 82 -6.37 -4.32 -2.40
C PRO A 82 -6.31 -2.79 -2.43
N LEU A 83 -5.71 -2.23 -3.46
CA LEU A 83 -5.70 -0.80 -3.73
C LEU A 83 -6.89 -0.47 -4.64
N PRO A 84 -7.89 0.28 -4.16
CA PRO A 84 -8.97 0.71 -5.03
C PRO A 84 -8.38 1.60 -6.14
N SER A 85 -8.57 1.18 -7.40
CA SER A 85 -8.34 2.06 -8.54
C SER A 85 -9.38 3.17 -8.47
N ALA A 86 -9.01 4.34 -7.97
CA ALA A 86 -9.88 5.50 -8.05
C ALA A 86 -10.22 5.72 -9.54
N PRO A 87 -11.51 5.75 -9.94
CA PRO A 87 -11.84 6.19 -11.28
C PRO A 87 -11.34 7.63 -11.41
N TYR A 88 -10.54 7.90 -12.44
CA TYR A 88 -9.95 9.20 -12.78
C TYR A 88 -11.00 10.31 -13.04
N ALA A 89 -12.28 10.08 -12.78
CA ALA A 89 -13.38 10.97 -13.09
C ALA A 89 -14.10 11.47 -11.81
N ALA A 90 -13.43 12.27 -10.96
CA ALA A 90 -14.14 13.07 -9.94
C ALA A 90 -13.32 14.19 -9.26
N ALA A 91 -12.03 14.39 -9.57
CA ALA A 91 -11.25 15.43 -8.89
C ALA A 91 -11.34 16.83 -9.54
N ASP A 92 -11.82 16.94 -10.79
CA ASP A 92 -11.64 18.16 -11.59
C ASP A 92 -12.88 19.08 -11.68
N LEU A 93 -14.01 18.70 -11.07
CA LEU A 93 -15.23 19.55 -11.10
C LEU A 93 -15.33 20.55 -9.94
N ARG A 94 -14.45 20.44 -8.93
CA ARG A 94 -14.46 21.34 -7.77
C ARG A 94 -13.55 22.55 -7.87
N HIS A 95 -12.65 22.61 -8.85
CA HIS A 95 -11.80 23.79 -9.09
C HIS A 95 -12.42 24.78 -10.08
N LEU A 96 -13.33 24.34 -10.96
CA LEU A 96 -13.96 25.23 -11.94
C LEU A 96 -15.10 26.10 -11.36
N HIS A 97 -15.64 25.78 -10.19
CA HIS A 97 -16.72 26.58 -9.59
C HIS A 97 -16.23 27.79 -8.79
N ALA A 98 -14.94 27.86 -8.44
CA ALA A 98 -14.40 28.96 -7.61
C ALA A 98 -14.02 30.23 -8.41
N VAL A 99 -14.03 30.17 -9.74
CA VAL A 99 -13.60 31.29 -10.60
C VAL A 99 -14.78 32.14 -11.11
N ALA A 100 -16.03 31.69 -10.95
CA ALA A 100 -17.20 32.40 -11.47
C ALA A 100 -17.72 33.55 -10.58
N ASP A 101 -17.31 33.65 -9.31
CA ASP A 101 -17.83 34.65 -8.35
C ASP A 101 -17.03 35.95 -8.26
N VAL A 102 -16.02 36.15 -9.13
CA VAL A 102 -15.21 37.38 -9.12
C VAL A 102 -15.42 38.18 -10.39
N TYR A 103 -16.66 38.54 -10.73
CA TYR A 103 -16.88 39.67 -11.64
C TYR A 103 -18.17 40.47 -11.36
N ALA A 104 -17.94 41.71 -10.93
CA ALA A 104 -18.73 42.95 -11.09
C ALA A 104 -19.76 43.35 -9.99
N PRO A 105 -20.05 44.67 -9.78
CA PRO A 105 -19.38 45.89 -10.28
C PRO A 105 -19.07 46.94 -9.19
N PHE A 106 -17.98 47.70 -9.34
CA PHE A 106 -17.86 49.05 -8.77
C PHE A 106 -18.08 50.07 -9.90
N SER A 107 -19.28 50.65 -9.96
CA SER A 107 -19.56 51.97 -10.54
C SER A 107 -20.16 52.75 -9.38
N GLY A 108 -19.63 53.87 -8.91
CA GLY A 108 -19.05 54.99 -9.62
C GLY A 108 -19.71 56.21 -8.97
N ALA A 109 -19.08 56.75 -7.93
CA ALA A 109 -19.54 57.96 -7.26
C ALA A 109 -19.25 59.17 -8.15
N ILE A 110 -20.26 59.97 -8.45
CA ILE A 110 -20.11 61.33 -8.97
C ILE A 110 -21.09 62.22 -8.20
N SER A 111 -20.58 63.41 -7.88
CA SER A 111 -21.09 64.48 -7.02
C SER A 111 -22.52 64.96 -7.25
#